data_AF-A0A1C5BS80-F1
#
_entry.id   AF-A0A1C5BS80-F1
#
_cell.length_a   1.000
_cell.length_b   1.000
_cell.length_c   1.000
_cell.angle_alpha   90.00
_cell.angle_beta   90.00
_cell.angle_gamma   90.00
#
_symmetry.space_group_name_H-M   'P 1'
#
loop_
_entity.id
_entity.type
_entity.pdbx_description
1 polymer ?
#
loop_
_entity_poly.entity_id
_entity_poly.type
_entity_poly.pdbx_seq_one_letter_code
_entity_poly.pdbx_strand_id
1 'polypeptide(L)'
;MTVPGRRSSTFIRLLRHGFIDPSAAERLLDEPEMAIVRSDPLLLDAFGATADPDLALRGFVRLAEAQKPDERTMLLDTLVTAKPLRDRLLGVLGASEALGDHLARHPGDWHALVTYELADLHPGVEEFELGLAGADDPVSLRTAYRRCLLAIAAR
;
A
#
# COMPACT_ATOMS: atom_id res chain seq x y z
N MET A 1 21.01 15.73 31.68
CA MET A 1 19.71 15.07 31.90
C MET A 1 18.71 15.63 30.91
N THR A 2 18.53 14.96 29.77
CA THR A 2 17.48 15.28 28.80
C THR A 2 16.14 14.84 29.38
N VAL A 3 15.26 15.81 29.61
CA VAL A 3 13.87 15.59 30.03
C VAL A 3 13.19 14.67 29.00
N PRO A 4 12.46 13.61 29.39
CA PRO A 4 11.68 12.83 28.45
C PRO A 4 10.66 13.76 27.79
N GLY A 5 10.83 14.02 26.50
CA GLY A 5 9.96 14.89 25.73
C GLY A 5 8.51 14.43 25.87
N ARG A 6 7.62 15.38 26.11
CA ARG A 6 6.16 15.16 26.13
C ARG A 6 5.80 14.46 24.81
N ARG A 7 5.34 13.19 24.88
CA ARG A 7 4.94 12.42 23.69
C ARG A 7 3.97 13.25 22.85
N SER A 8 4.23 13.40 21.55
CA SER A 8 3.41 14.21 20.64
C SER A 8 1.98 13.65 20.57
N SER A 9 1.00 14.50 20.23
CA SER A 9 -0.38 14.04 19.99
C SER A 9 -0.44 13.00 18.86
N THR A 10 0.46 13.11 17.88
CA THR A 10 0.61 12.16 16.76
C THR A 10 1.08 10.80 17.25
N PHE A 11 2.08 10.74 18.12
CA PHE A 11 2.57 9.49 18.72
C PHE A 11 1.45 8.70 19.41
N ILE A 12 0.63 9.38 20.23
CA ILE A 12 -0.50 8.73 20.93
C ILE A 12 -1.57 8.27 19.93
N ARG A 13 -1.81 9.02 18.87
CA ARG A 13 -2.75 8.65 17.80
C ARG A 13 -2.27 7.36 17.11
N LEU A 14 -1.02 7.30 16.69
CA LEU A 14 -0.42 6.12 16.05
C LEU A 14 -0.48 4.87 16.94
N LEU A 15 -0.19 5.00 18.25
CA LEU A 15 -0.37 3.88 19.19
C LEU A 15 -1.80 3.35 19.22
N ARG A 16 -2.80 4.22 19.15
CA ARG A 16 -4.22 3.81 19.15
C ARG A 16 -4.63 3.09 17.86
N HIS A 17 -3.95 3.36 16.75
CA HIS A 17 -4.13 2.67 15.48
C HIS A 17 -3.25 1.41 15.36
N GLY A 18 -2.59 0.97 16.44
CA GLY A 18 -1.88 -0.32 16.45
C GLY A 18 -0.46 -0.29 15.89
N PHE A 19 0.12 0.90 15.62
CA PHE A 19 1.53 1.00 15.25
C PHE A 19 2.44 0.56 16.41
N ILE A 20 3.35 -0.37 16.11
CA ILE A 20 4.36 -0.94 17.01
C ILE A 20 5.52 0.04 17.20
N ASP A 21 5.95 0.73 16.14
CA ASP A 21 6.94 1.82 16.22
C ASP A 21 6.34 3.16 15.76
N PRO A 22 5.54 3.82 16.63
CA PRO A 22 4.98 5.14 16.33
C PRO A 22 6.03 6.20 16.01
N SER A 23 7.26 6.06 16.51
CA SER A 23 8.30 7.07 16.27
C SER A 23 8.86 6.94 14.85
N ALA A 24 9.01 5.72 14.35
CA ALA A 24 9.34 5.48 12.95
C ALA A 24 8.20 5.90 12.02
N ALA A 25 6.96 5.55 12.36
CA ALA A 25 5.79 5.96 11.59
C ALA A 25 5.65 7.49 11.52
N GLU A 26 5.87 8.22 12.64
CA GLU A 26 5.84 9.68 12.65
C GLU A 26 6.89 10.29 11.71
N ARG A 27 8.12 9.75 11.68
CA ARG A 27 9.16 10.21 10.75
C ARG A 27 8.77 10.05 9.28
N LEU A 28 8.14 8.93 8.93
CA LEU A 28 7.65 8.68 7.57
C LEU A 28 6.50 9.62 7.20
N LEU A 29 5.57 9.85 8.14
CA LEU A 29 4.44 10.75 7.94
C LEU A 29 4.83 12.23 7.88
N ASP A 30 6.01 12.59 8.37
CA ASP A 30 6.54 13.95 8.32
C ASP A 30 7.14 14.32 6.96
N GLU A 31 7.31 13.35 6.06
CA GLU A 31 7.71 13.60 4.68
C GLU A 31 6.63 14.44 3.95
N PRO A 32 7.01 15.44 3.12
CA PRO A 32 6.06 16.30 2.42
C PRO A 32 5.03 15.54 1.58
N GLU A 33 5.47 14.45 0.94
CA GLU A 33 4.67 13.51 0.17
C GLU A 33 3.54 12.87 0.99
N MET A 34 3.78 12.64 2.27
CA MET A 34 2.84 11.97 3.19
C MET A 34 1.94 12.95 3.94
N ALA A 35 2.00 14.25 3.62
CA ALA A 35 1.21 15.27 4.29
C ALA A 35 -0.30 14.96 4.27
N ILE A 36 -0.83 14.46 3.13
CA ILE A 36 -2.23 14.05 3.00
C ILE A 36 -2.54 12.92 3.99
N VAL A 37 -1.74 11.85 3.99
CA VAL A 37 -1.88 10.69 4.90
C VAL A 37 -1.84 11.12 6.37
N ARG A 38 -0.90 11.99 6.75
CA ARG A 38 -0.77 12.49 8.12
C ARG A 38 -1.98 13.31 8.57
N SER A 39 -2.58 14.07 7.64
CA SER A 39 -3.66 15.01 7.90
C SER A 39 -5.04 14.38 7.88
N ASP A 40 -5.22 13.27 7.14
CA ASP A 40 -6.51 12.59 6.97
C ASP A 40 -6.71 11.48 8.02
N PRO A 41 -7.66 11.65 8.97
CA PRO A 41 -7.94 10.62 9.97
C PRO A 41 -8.42 9.29 9.35
N LEU A 42 -9.14 9.33 8.24
CA LEU A 42 -9.67 8.12 7.59
C LEU A 42 -8.55 7.25 7.02
N LEU A 43 -7.46 7.87 6.57
CA LEU A 43 -6.29 7.14 6.10
C LEU A 43 -5.57 6.47 7.28
N LEU A 44 -5.43 7.16 8.42
CA LEU A 44 -4.84 6.56 9.62
C LEU A 44 -5.69 5.41 10.18
N ASP A 45 -7.03 5.55 10.16
CA ASP A 45 -7.95 4.46 10.47
C ASP A 45 -7.74 3.27 9.52
N ALA A 46 -7.58 3.52 8.22
CA ALA A 46 -7.35 2.48 7.23
C ALA A 46 -6.02 1.76 7.42
N PHE A 47 -4.93 2.47 7.74
CA PHE A 47 -3.66 1.84 8.12
C PHE A 47 -3.80 0.99 9.38
N GLY A 48 -4.50 1.50 10.40
CA GLY A 48 -4.73 0.78 11.64
C GLY A 48 -5.62 -0.45 11.52
N ALA A 49 -6.40 -0.56 10.44
CA ALA A 49 -7.22 -1.74 10.14
C ALA A 49 -6.44 -2.86 9.43
N THR A 50 -5.18 -2.62 9.04
CA THR A 50 -4.34 -3.64 8.39
C THR A 50 -3.75 -4.63 9.40
N ALA A 51 -3.23 -5.76 8.91
CA ALA A 51 -2.61 -6.78 9.76
C ALA A 51 -1.33 -6.28 10.47
N ASP A 52 -0.55 -5.43 9.80
CA ASP A 52 0.63 -4.75 10.33
C ASP A 52 0.68 -3.30 9.79
N PRO A 53 0.25 -2.30 10.59
CA PRO A 53 0.23 -0.90 10.18
C PRO A 53 1.61 -0.32 9.85
N ASP A 54 2.67 -0.74 10.56
CA ASP A 54 4.04 -0.28 10.31
C ASP A 54 4.58 -0.82 8.98
N LEU A 55 4.26 -2.08 8.66
CA LEU A 55 4.60 -2.67 7.36
C LEU A 55 3.80 -2.01 6.24
N ALA A 56 2.50 -1.78 6.44
CA ALA A 56 1.64 -1.11 5.47
C ALA A 56 2.16 0.30 5.14
N LEU A 57 2.48 1.11 6.16
CA LEU A 57 2.99 2.46 5.98
C LEU A 57 4.34 2.48 5.27
N ARG A 58 5.29 1.63 5.68
CA ARG A 58 6.60 1.52 5.00
C ARG A 58 6.46 1.07 3.56
N GLY A 59 5.59 0.09 3.30
CA GLY A 59 5.29 -0.38 1.94
C GLY A 59 4.68 0.73 1.08
N PHE A 60 3.76 1.51 1.65
CA PHE A 60 3.09 2.59 0.96
C PHE A 60 4.04 3.75 0.62
N VAL A 61 4.88 4.18 1.56
CA VAL A 61 5.88 5.23 1.32
C VAL A 61 6.81 4.82 0.18
N ARG A 62 7.37 3.59 0.23
CA ARG A 62 8.24 3.09 -0.85
C ARG A 62 7.55 3.04 -2.21
N LEU A 63 6.27 2.67 -2.25
CA LEU A 63 5.47 2.72 -3.47
C LEU A 63 5.31 4.17 -3.96
N ALA A 64 4.94 5.10 -3.09
CA ALA A 64 4.74 6.50 -3.43
C ALA A 64 6.04 7.17 -3.92
N GLU A 65 7.19 6.88 -3.29
CA GLU A 65 8.51 7.38 -3.70
C GLU A 65 8.94 6.85 -5.07
N ALA A 66 8.55 5.62 -5.43
CA ALA A 66 8.86 5.02 -6.72
C ALA A 66 8.01 5.58 -7.88
N GLN A 67 6.93 6.32 -7.58
CA GLN A 67 6.07 6.92 -8.60
C GLN A 67 6.69 8.16 -9.22
N LYS A 68 6.32 8.42 -10.48
CA LYS A 68 6.46 9.76 -11.07
C LYS A 68 5.51 10.73 -10.36
N PRO A 69 5.81 12.05 -10.33
CA PRO A 69 4.99 13.03 -9.60
C PRO A 69 3.48 12.95 -9.91
N ASP A 70 3.10 12.87 -11.18
CA ASP A 70 1.68 12.82 -11.60
C ASP A 70 0.98 11.53 -11.14
N GLU A 71 1.66 10.37 -11.27
CA GLU A 71 1.15 9.07 -10.80
C GLU A 71 1.09 9.01 -9.27
N ARG A 72 2.01 9.67 -8.57
CA ARG A 72 1.99 9.78 -7.10
C ARG A 72 0.76 10.54 -6.62
N THR A 73 0.45 11.65 -7.27
CA THR A 73 -0.79 12.41 -7.00
C THR A 73 -2.01 11.55 -7.28
N MET A 74 -2.06 10.85 -8.41
CA MET A 74 -3.18 9.94 -8.73
C MET A 74 -3.34 8.85 -7.68
N LEU A 75 -2.25 8.22 -7.24
CA LEU A 75 -2.27 7.20 -6.20
C LEU A 75 -2.85 7.74 -4.87
N LEU A 76 -2.40 8.91 -4.43
CA LEU A 76 -2.87 9.56 -3.19
C LEU A 76 -4.34 9.96 -3.31
N ASP A 77 -4.76 10.56 -4.43
CA ASP A 77 -6.15 10.95 -4.67
C ASP A 77 -7.08 9.72 -4.72
N THR A 78 -6.62 8.64 -5.34
CA THR A 78 -7.40 7.39 -5.42
C THR A 78 -7.51 6.72 -4.05
N LEU A 79 -6.46 6.80 -3.22
CA LEU A 79 -6.51 6.34 -1.84
C LEU A 79 -7.56 7.09 -1.01
N VAL A 80 -7.69 8.40 -1.20
CA VAL A 80 -8.70 9.20 -0.48
C VAL A 80 -10.10 8.88 -0.99
N THR A 81 -10.29 8.85 -2.31
CA THR A 81 -11.62 8.80 -2.94
C THR A 81 -12.20 7.39 -3.11
N ALA A 82 -11.38 6.35 -3.25
CA ALA A 82 -11.82 4.99 -3.53
C ALA A 82 -11.57 4.04 -2.34
N LYS A 83 -12.53 3.93 -1.43
CA LYS A 83 -12.45 3.02 -0.27
C LYS A 83 -12.10 1.57 -0.64
N PRO A 84 -12.71 0.93 -1.66
CA PRO A 84 -12.37 -0.44 -2.02
C PRO A 84 -10.89 -0.60 -2.42
N LEU A 85 -10.35 0.31 -3.23
CA LEU A 85 -8.92 0.28 -3.57
C LEU A 85 -8.06 0.46 -2.32
N ARG A 86 -8.39 1.44 -1.48
CA ARG A 86 -7.64 1.74 -0.26
C ARG A 86 -7.51 0.52 0.63
N ASP A 87 -8.63 -0.12 0.97
CA ASP A 87 -8.64 -1.26 1.87
C ASP A 87 -7.81 -2.42 1.31
N ARG A 88 -7.88 -2.64 -0.01
CA ARG A 88 -7.12 -3.68 -0.72
C ARG A 88 -5.63 -3.42 -0.74
N LEU A 89 -5.23 -2.23 -1.19
CA LEU A 89 -3.83 -1.86 -1.29
C LEU A 89 -3.18 -1.90 0.09
N LEU A 90 -3.80 -1.25 1.08
CA LEU A 90 -3.27 -1.23 2.44
C LEU A 90 -3.30 -2.62 3.09
N GLY A 91 -4.35 -3.41 2.84
CA GLY A 91 -4.45 -4.79 3.30
C GLY A 91 -3.30 -5.66 2.80
N VAL A 92 -2.98 -5.60 1.51
CA VAL A 92 -1.82 -6.31 0.95
C VAL A 92 -0.52 -5.81 1.55
N LEU A 93 -0.33 -4.48 1.61
CA LEU A 93 0.91 -3.90 2.11
C LEU A 93 1.14 -4.27 3.59
N GLY A 94 0.09 -4.33 4.40
CA GLY A 94 0.17 -4.75 5.80
C GLY A 94 0.27 -6.26 5.99
N ALA A 95 -0.01 -7.08 4.97
CA ALA A 95 0.04 -8.53 5.07
C ALA A 95 1.27 -9.16 4.42
N SER A 96 1.93 -8.47 3.48
CA SER A 96 3.00 -9.06 2.66
C SER A 96 4.10 -8.07 2.32
N GLU A 97 5.24 -8.22 3.00
CA GLU A 97 6.46 -7.49 2.65
C GLU A 97 6.87 -7.75 1.19
N ALA A 98 6.78 -9.01 0.73
CA ALA A 98 7.17 -9.40 -0.63
C ALA A 98 6.35 -8.72 -1.74
N LEU A 99 5.05 -8.51 -1.52
CA LEU A 99 4.17 -7.79 -2.46
C LEU A 99 4.39 -6.28 -2.38
N GLY A 100 4.62 -5.71 -1.20
CA GLY A 100 5.02 -4.30 -1.08
C GLY A 100 6.35 -4.02 -1.78
N ASP A 101 7.31 -4.92 -1.64
CA ASP A 101 8.58 -4.92 -2.35
C ASP A 101 8.42 -5.03 -3.87
N HIS A 102 7.43 -5.79 -4.34
CA HIS A 102 7.11 -5.89 -5.75
C HIS A 102 6.54 -4.57 -6.28
N LEU A 103 5.57 -3.99 -5.57
CA LEU A 103 4.98 -2.70 -5.91
C LEU A 103 6.00 -1.56 -5.95
N ALA A 104 6.96 -1.52 -5.02
CA ALA A 104 8.04 -0.53 -5.08
C ALA A 104 8.94 -0.68 -6.32
N ARG A 105 9.15 -1.91 -6.82
CA ARG A 105 9.95 -2.18 -8.04
C ARG A 105 9.13 -2.00 -9.32
N HIS A 106 7.84 -2.26 -9.26
CA HIS A 106 6.89 -2.15 -10.36
C HIS A 106 5.72 -1.25 -9.94
N PRO A 107 5.97 0.06 -9.80
CA PRO A 107 4.99 0.99 -9.23
C PRO A 107 3.73 1.13 -10.08
N GLY A 108 3.70 0.72 -11.34
CA GLY A 108 2.45 0.71 -12.12
C GLY A 108 1.47 -0.38 -11.70
N ASP A 109 1.90 -1.43 -11.00
CA ASP A 109 1.08 -2.62 -10.76
C ASP A 109 -0.04 -2.40 -9.72
N TRP A 110 -0.04 -1.29 -8.96
CA TRP A 110 -1.19 -0.96 -8.09
C TRP A 110 -2.47 -0.69 -8.89
N HIS A 111 -2.37 -0.31 -10.17
CA HIS A 111 -3.52 -0.15 -11.07
C HIS A 111 -4.31 -1.45 -11.24
N ALA A 112 -3.66 -2.62 -11.06
CA ALA A 112 -4.35 -3.91 -11.06
C ALA A 112 -5.36 -4.05 -9.91
N LEU A 113 -5.28 -3.19 -8.88
CA LEU A 113 -6.23 -3.16 -7.76
C LEU A 113 -7.38 -2.16 -7.97
N VAL A 114 -7.30 -1.30 -9.00
CA VAL A 114 -8.32 -0.29 -9.34
C VAL A 114 -9.49 -0.93 -10.07
N THR A 115 -9.20 -1.80 -11.03
CA THR A 115 -10.22 -2.53 -11.79
C THR A 115 -10.80 -3.59 -10.88
N TYR A 116 -12.07 -3.44 -10.51
CA TYR A 116 -12.75 -4.40 -9.68
C TYR A 116 -14.18 -4.59 -10.17
N GLU A 117 -14.33 -5.51 -11.10
CA GLU A 117 -15.60 -6.15 -11.42
C GLU A 117 -15.80 -7.36 -10.49
N LEU A 118 -17.05 -7.81 -10.31
CA LEU A 118 -17.34 -8.99 -9.48
C LEU A 118 -16.61 -10.27 -9.96
N ALA A 119 -16.27 -10.32 -11.25
CA ALA A 119 -15.48 -11.40 -11.85
C ALA A 119 -14.03 -11.45 -11.32
N ASP A 120 -13.48 -10.31 -10.89
CA ASP A 120 -12.11 -10.19 -10.39
C ASP A 120 -11.95 -10.77 -8.97
N LEU A 121 -13.05 -11.11 -8.28
CA LEU A 121 -13.00 -11.78 -6.97
C LEU A 121 -12.53 -13.24 -7.07
N HIS A 122 -12.76 -13.87 -8.21
CA HIS A 122 -12.47 -15.28 -8.43
C HIS A 122 -11.87 -15.48 -9.82
N PRO A 123 -10.67 -14.94 -10.09
CA PRO A 123 -9.98 -15.25 -11.33
C PRO A 123 -9.82 -16.77 -11.38
N GLY A 124 -10.40 -17.37 -12.41
CA GLY A 124 -10.19 -18.77 -12.74
C GLY A 124 -8.78 -18.97 -13.26
N VAL A 125 -8.48 -20.22 -13.62
CA VAL A 125 -7.20 -20.57 -14.24
C VAL A 125 -7.03 -19.84 -15.57
N GLU A 126 -8.12 -19.66 -16.34
CA GLU A 126 -8.07 -18.97 -17.64
C GLU A 126 -7.67 -17.50 -17.51
N GLU A 127 -8.25 -16.75 -16.57
CA GLU A 127 -7.88 -15.36 -16.31
C GLU A 127 -6.43 -15.24 -15.84
N PHE A 128 -5.97 -16.20 -15.02
CA PHE A 128 -4.59 -16.25 -14.57
C PHE A 128 -3.63 -16.49 -15.74
N GLU A 129 -3.92 -17.46 -16.61
CA GLU A 129 -3.14 -17.74 -17.82
C GLU A 129 -3.11 -16.52 -18.76
N LEU A 130 -4.24 -15.82 -18.92
CA LEU A 130 -4.35 -14.59 -19.70
C LEU A 130 -3.45 -13.49 -19.16
N GLY A 131 -3.40 -13.33 -17.83
CA GLY A 131 -2.51 -12.37 -17.16
C GLY A 131 -1.02 -12.64 -17.38
N LEU A 132 -0.65 -13.90 -17.68
CA LEU A 132 0.72 -14.34 -17.98
C LEU A 132 1.03 -14.37 -19.49
N ALA A 133 0.03 -14.40 -20.36
CA ALA A 133 0.18 -14.67 -21.79
C ALA A 133 1.10 -13.69 -22.53
N GLY A 134 1.28 -12.48 -22.01
CA GLY A 134 2.17 -11.47 -22.57
C GLY A 134 3.65 -11.61 -22.18
N ALA A 135 4.01 -12.56 -21.33
CA ALA A 135 5.39 -12.79 -20.91
C ALA A 135 6.16 -13.62 -21.94
N ASP A 136 7.26 -13.08 -22.46
CA ASP A 136 8.14 -13.72 -23.44
C ASP A 136 9.49 -14.17 -22.84
N ASP A 137 9.73 -13.85 -21.56
CA ASP A 137 10.98 -14.17 -20.87
C ASP A 137 10.76 -14.43 -19.35
N PRO A 138 11.74 -15.04 -18.64
CA PRO A 138 11.59 -15.35 -17.21
C PRO A 138 11.42 -14.12 -16.29
N VAL A 139 11.86 -12.94 -16.70
CA VAL A 139 11.65 -11.69 -15.95
C VAL A 139 10.21 -11.22 -16.12
N SER A 140 9.73 -11.06 -17.35
CA SER A 140 8.34 -10.66 -17.61
C SER A 140 7.34 -11.65 -16.99
N LEU A 141 7.64 -12.96 -17.00
CA LEU A 141 6.82 -13.97 -16.36
C LEU A 141 6.73 -13.77 -14.84
N ARG A 142 7.85 -13.47 -14.17
CA ARG A 142 7.86 -13.22 -12.71
C ARG A 142 7.09 -11.96 -12.33
N THR A 143 7.20 -10.90 -13.12
CA THR A 143 6.44 -9.66 -12.90
C THR A 143 4.95 -9.91 -13.10
N ALA A 144 4.54 -10.54 -14.21
CA ALA A 144 3.15 -10.89 -14.48
C ALA A 144 2.56 -11.78 -13.39
N TYR A 145 3.30 -12.82 -12.96
CA TYR A 145 2.89 -13.71 -11.88
C TYR A 145 2.66 -12.96 -10.56
N ARG A 146 3.57 -12.06 -10.17
CA ARG A 146 3.41 -11.27 -8.94
C ARG A 146 2.25 -10.29 -9.02
N ARG A 147 1.98 -9.70 -10.19
CA ARG A 147 0.80 -8.87 -10.43
C ARG A 147 -0.50 -9.68 -10.30
N CYS A 148 -0.55 -10.92 -10.80
CA CYS A 148 -1.71 -11.79 -10.60
C CYS A 148 -1.87 -12.19 -9.12
N LEU A 149 -0.77 -12.50 -8.41
CA LEU A 149 -0.82 -12.75 -6.98
C LEU A 149 -1.29 -11.54 -6.18
N LEU A 150 -0.96 -10.33 -6.63
CA LEU A 150 -1.41 -9.09 -5.99
C LEU A 150 -2.94 -9.00 -5.96
N ALA A 151 -3.61 -9.29 -7.09
CA ALA A 151 -5.07 -9.31 -7.18
C ALA A 151 -5.70 -10.35 -6.24
N ILE A 152 -5.10 -11.54 -6.14
CA ILE A 152 -5.57 -12.61 -5.25
C ILE A 152 -5.38 -12.25 -3.77
N ALA A 153 -4.26 -11.61 -3.41
CA ALA A 153 -3.95 -11.24 -2.04
C ALA A 153 -4.81 -10.07 -1.54
N ALA A 154 -5.25 -9.20 -2.45
CA ALA A 154 -6.07 -8.02 -2.20
C ALA A 154 -7.56 -8.34 -1.94
N ARG A 155 -7.89 -9.52 -1.42
CA ARG A 155 -9.25 -9.98 -1.16
C ARG A 155 -9.71 -9.74 0.27
#